data_AF-A0A2D6K0B9-F1
#
_entry.id   AF-A0A2D6K0B9-F1
#
_cell.length_a   1.000
_cell.length_b   1.000
_cell.length_c   1.000
_cell.angle_alpha   90.00
_cell.angle_beta   90.00
_cell.angle_gamma   90.00
#
_symmetry.space_group_name_H-M   'P 1'
#
loop_
_entity.id
_entity.type
_entity.pdbx_description
1 polymer ?
#
loop_
_entity_poly.entity_id
_entity_poly.type
_entity_poly.pdbx_seq_one_letter_code
_entity_poly.pdbx_strand_id
1 'polypeptide(L)'
;MPRRILEGDVVSDKTDKTITVLVERRFMHPIYKKYIKKTDKFTAHDEANQFKTGDRVSIIECRPISKTKRWTVVTGDEATSTPAPKKEAAKKAAPKKAAPKKDAAEKAEKKAPAKKPAAKTTAKKKDA
;
A
#
# COMPACT_ATOMS: atom_id res chain seq x y z
N MET A 1 31.20 -21.49 -6.12
CA MET A 1 30.94 -20.08 -6.49
C MET A 1 30.07 -19.45 -5.41
N PRO A 2 30.21 -18.14 -5.11
CA PRO A 2 29.28 -17.44 -4.23
C PRO A 2 27.88 -17.39 -4.85
N ARG A 3 26.84 -17.34 -3.99
CA ARG A 3 25.47 -17.09 -4.43
C ARG A 3 25.25 -15.60 -4.63
N ARG A 4 24.43 -15.21 -5.60
CA ARG A 4 24.09 -13.80 -5.80
C ARG A 4 23.06 -13.32 -4.78
N ILE A 5 23.30 -12.13 -4.25
CA ILE A 5 22.35 -11.36 -3.44
C ILE A 5 21.88 -10.17 -4.27
N LEU A 6 20.60 -9.77 -4.11
CA LEU A 6 20.00 -8.59 -4.69
C LEU A 6 19.17 -7.86 -3.62
N GLU A 7 19.18 -6.53 -3.62
CA GLU A 7 18.26 -5.71 -2.84
C GLU A 7 17.06 -5.26 -3.69
N GLY A 8 15.89 -5.13 -3.07
CA GLY A 8 14.73 -4.51 -3.71
C GLY A 8 13.57 -4.27 -2.75
N ASP A 9 12.54 -3.62 -3.27
CA ASP A 9 11.37 -3.22 -2.47
C ASP A 9 10.19 -4.19 -2.73
N VAL A 10 9.43 -4.54 -1.69
CA VAL A 10 8.32 -5.50 -1.77
C VAL A 10 7.09 -4.85 -2.41
N VAL A 11 6.71 -5.33 -3.60
CA VAL A 11 5.59 -4.80 -4.40
C VAL A 11 4.29 -5.58 -4.20
N SER A 12 4.35 -6.86 -3.81
CA SER A 12 3.13 -7.61 -3.45
C SER A 12 3.41 -8.71 -2.44
N ASP A 13 2.67 -8.67 -1.33
CA ASP A 13 2.38 -9.80 -0.47
C ASP A 13 0.89 -10.16 -0.68
N LYS A 14 0.64 -11.16 -1.54
CA LYS A 14 -0.72 -11.63 -1.92
C LYS A 14 -0.82 -13.16 -1.98
N THR A 15 0.24 -13.84 -1.56
CA THR A 15 0.49 -15.25 -1.89
C THR A 15 1.27 -15.89 -0.76
N ASP A 16 0.71 -16.92 -0.14
CA ASP A 16 1.31 -17.53 1.04
C ASP A 16 2.79 -17.88 0.85
N LYS A 17 3.60 -17.52 1.85
CA LYS A 17 5.04 -17.82 1.91
C LYS A 17 5.81 -17.25 0.72
N THR A 18 5.29 -16.20 0.07
CA THR A 18 5.75 -15.73 -1.25
C THR A 18 5.55 -14.22 -1.43
N ILE A 19 6.64 -13.47 -1.46
CA ILE A 19 6.62 -12.04 -1.75
C ILE A 19 7.17 -11.75 -3.16
N THR A 20 6.63 -10.73 -3.85
CA THR A 20 7.21 -10.21 -5.09
C THR A 20 8.05 -8.98 -4.79
N VAL A 21 9.35 -9.09 -5.01
CA VAL A 21 10.33 -8.01 -4.85
C VAL A 21 10.62 -7.37 -6.20
N LEU A 22 10.72 -6.04 -6.26
CA LEU A 22 11.19 -5.29 -7.42
C LEU A 22 12.63 -4.84 -7.18
N VAL A 23 13.54 -5.30 -8.03
CA VAL A 23 14.96 -4.95 -7.99
C VAL A 23 15.24 -3.91 -9.06
N GLU A 24 15.69 -2.71 -8.66
CA GLU A 24 16.28 -1.75 -9.59
C GLU A 24 17.75 -2.08 -9.85
N ARG A 25 18.17 -2.12 -11.11
CA ARG A 25 19.59 -2.08 -11.50
C ARG A 25 19.87 -0.98 -12.50
N ARG A 26 21.02 -0.32 -12.37
CA ARG A 26 21.51 0.65 -13.36
C ARG A 26 22.50 -0.06 -14.28
N PHE A 27 22.36 0.13 -15.59
CA PHE A 27 23.33 -0.36 -16.58
C PHE A 27 23.67 0.75 -17.56
N MET A 28 24.86 0.70 -18.15
CA MET A 28 25.26 1.64 -19.20
C MET A 28 24.76 1.14 -20.56
N HIS A 29 24.08 1.97 -21.34
CA HIS A 29 23.72 1.62 -22.71
C HIS A 29 25.00 1.50 -23.56
N PRO A 30 25.27 0.36 -24.23
CA PRO A 30 26.60 0.08 -24.79
C PRO A 30 27.05 1.11 -25.84
N ILE A 31 26.12 1.56 -26.70
CA ILE A 31 26.41 2.54 -27.76
C ILE A 31 26.44 3.98 -27.21
N TYR A 32 25.47 4.33 -26.36
CA TYR A 32 25.21 5.73 -25.97
C TYR A 32 25.85 6.14 -24.65
N LYS A 33 26.48 5.21 -23.92
CA LYS A 33 27.16 5.41 -22.63
C LYS A 33 26.32 6.05 -21.50
N LYS A 34 25.03 6.29 -21.74
CA LYS A 34 24.05 6.77 -20.76
C LYS A 34 23.68 5.65 -19.77
N TYR A 35 23.64 5.97 -18.49
CA TYR A 35 23.09 5.07 -17.47
C TYR A 35 21.56 5.02 -17.57
N ILE A 36 21.02 3.81 -17.64
CA ILE A 36 19.58 3.52 -17.73
C ILE A 36 19.20 2.62 -16.54
N LYS A 37 18.07 2.92 -15.89
CA LYS A 37 17.45 2.02 -14.91
C LYS A 37 16.74 0.88 -15.64
N LYS A 38 16.93 -0.35 -15.20
CA LYS A 38 16.10 -1.50 -15.52
C LYS A 38 15.54 -2.10 -14.23
N THR A 39 14.24 -2.36 -14.22
CA THR A 39 13.52 -3.02 -13.13
C THR A 39 13.21 -4.46 -13.52
N ASP A 40 13.56 -5.41 -12.65
CA ASP A 40 13.21 -6.82 -12.81
C ASP A 40 12.45 -7.28 -11.55
N LYS A 41 11.42 -8.12 -11.70
CA LYS A 41 10.60 -8.61 -10.58
C LYS A 41 10.96 -10.05 -10.24
N PHE A 42 11.13 -10.34 -8.95
CA PHE A 42 11.50 -11.66 -8.44
C PHE A 42 10.53 -12.15 -7.37
N THR A 43 10.08 -13.40 -7.48
CA THR A 43 9.27 -14.05 -6.42
C THR A 43 10.19 -14.74 -5.43
N ALA A 44 10.28 -14.19 -4.22
CA ALA A 44 11.09 -14.71 -3.13
C ALA A 44 10.24 -15.59 -2.18
N HIS A 45 10.92 -16.50 -1.47
CA HIS A 45 10.36 -17.29 -0.39
C HIS A 45 10.69 -16.65 0.95
N ASP A 46 9.63 -16.33 1.67
CA ASP A 46 9.58 -16.15 3.12
C ASP A 46 8.80 -17.35 3.68
N GLU A 47 9.16 -17.93 4.81
CA GLU A 47 8.42 -19.05 5.43
C GLU A 47 7.39 -18.59 6.48
N ALA A 48 7.55 -17.37 7.00
CA ALA A 48 6.85 -16.84 8.17
C ALA A 48 5.95 -15.62 7.85
N ASN A 49 5.90 -15.15 6.60
CA ASN A 49 5.12 -13.99 6.14
C ASN A 49 5.40 -12.72 6.99
N GLN A 50 6.68 -12.44 7.23
CA GLN A 50 7.14 -11.30 8.03
C GLN A 50 7.17 -10.00 7.22
N PHE A 51 7.55 -10.08 5.93
CA PHE A 51 7.77 -8.92 5.07
C PHE A 51 6.50 -8.50 4.32
N LYS A 52 6.19 -7.20 4.36
CA LYS A 52 4.97 -6.59 3.81
C LYS A 52 5.28 -5.67 2.63
N THR A 53 4.25 -5.29 1.89
CA THR A 53 4.38 -4.34 0.78
C THR A 53 4.89 -2.98 1.26
N GLY A 54 6.00 -2.51 0.68
CA GLY A 54 6.70 -1.30 1.08
C GLY A 54 8.00 -1.55 1.85
N ASP A 55 8.23 -2.75 2.37
CA ASP A 55 9.50 -3.10 3.02
C ASP A 55 10.61 -3.25 1.98
N ARG A 56 11.85 -2.91 2.37
CA ARG A 56 13.06 -3.16 1.56
C ARG A 56 13.73 -4.44 2.06
N VAL A 57 14.08 -5.34 1.14
CA VAL A 57 14.56 -6.68 1.47
C VAL A 57 15.76 -7.10 0.62
N SER A 58 16.68 -7.81 1.25
CA SER A 58 17.80 -8.53 0.60
C SER A 58 17.33 -9.94 0.24
N ILE A 59 17.54 -10.38 -1.00
CA ILE A 59 17.16 -11.71 -1.50
C ILE A 59 18.35 -12.46 -2.10
N ILE A 60 18.43 -13.77 -1.86
CA ILE A 60 19.52 -14.64 -2.32
C ILE A 60 19.02 -15.72 -3.27
N GLU A 61 19.83 -16.08 -4.28
CA GLU A 61 19.57 -17.22 -5.16
C GLU A 61 19.49 -18.53 -4.35
N CYS A 62 18.47 -19.35 -4.60
CA CYS A 62 18.25 -20.61 -3.91
C CYS A 62 17.90 -21.75 -4.89
N ARG A 63 17.79 -22.99 -4.38
CA ARG A 63 17.22 -24.10 -5.15
C ARG A 63 15.80 -23.73 -5.63
N PRO A 64 15.34 -24.19 -6.80
CA PRO A 64 13.94 -24.00 -7.19
C PRO A 64 12.99 -24.53 -6.13
N ILE A 65 12.05 -23.69 -5.72
CA ILE A 65 10.94 -24.00 -4.79
C ILE A 65 9.63 -24.12 -5.57
N SER A 66 9.50 -23.36 -6.66
CA SER A 66 8.44 -23.54 -7.67
C SER A 66 8.97 -23.17 -9.06
N LYS A 67 8.10 -23.20 -10.08
CA LYS A 67 8.40 -22.76 -11.45
C LYS A 67 9.13 -21.40 -11.49
N THR A 68 8.67 -20.45 -10.65
CA THR A 68 9.15 -19.06 -10.57
C THR A 68 9.92 -18.76 -9.27
N LYS A 69 9.56 -19.37 -8.13
CA LYS A 69 10.25 -19.15 -6.84
C LYS A 69 11.63 -19.81 -6.85
N ARG A 70 12.67 -18.98 -6.97
CA ARG A 70 14.10 -19.35 -7.02
C ARG A 70 14.98 -18.42 -6.16
N TRP A 71 14.33 -17.65 -5.30
CA TRP A 71 14.95 -16.69 -4.38
C TRP A 71 14.40 -16.92 -2.97
N THR A 72 15.22 -16.69 -1.96
CA THR A 72 14.85 -16.70 -0.54
C THR A 72 15.19 -15.34 0.06
N VAL A 73 14.38 -14.84 1.00
CA VAL A 73 14.68 -13.58 1.70
C VAL A 73 15.80 -13.81 2.72
N VAL A 74 16.72 -12.84 2.83
CA VAL A 74 17.83 -12.86 3.80
C VAL A 74 17.55 -11.81 4.86
N THR A 75 17.22 -12.27 6.07
CA THR A 75 17.20 -11.43 7.28
C THR A 75 18.66 -11.19 7.70
N GLY A 76 19.28 -10.12 7.19
CA GLY A 76 20.75 -9.99 7.25
C GLY A 76 21.32 -8.59 7.06
N ASP A 77 20.63 -7.57 7.56
CA ASP A 77 21.14 -6.20 7.68
C ASP A 77 20.67 -5.60 9.04
N GLU A 78 21.33 -5.99 10.15
CA GLU A 78 20.98 -5.49 11.49
C GLU A 78 21.45 -4.05 11.72
N ALA A 79 20.69 -3.09 11.16
CA ALA A 79 20.87 -1.66 11.41
C ALA A 79 19.72 -1.11 12.28
N THR A 80 20.05 -0.80 13.54
CA THR A 80 19.23 -0.04 14.51
C THR A 80 17.92 -0.67 15.01
N SER A 81 18.04 -1.54 16.01
CA SER A 81 16.97 -1.89 16.94
C SER A 81 16.66 -0.74 17.94
N THR A 82 16.20 0.41 17.42
CA THR A 82 15.59 1.48 18.23
C THR A 82 14.07 1.50 18.00
N PRO A 83 13.28 0.67 18.72
CA PRO A 83 11.83 0.73 18.65
C PRO A 83 11.32 2.02 19.31
N ALA A 84 11.10 3.08 18.53
CA ALA A 84 10.44 4.29 19.00
C ALA A 84 8.92 4.03 19.13
N PRO A 85 8.36 3.94 20.35
CA PRO A 85 6.96 3.52 20.51
C PRO A 85 6.02 4.69 20.26
N LYS A 86 5.23 4.62 19.17
CA LYS A 86 4.12 5.56 18.93
C LYS A 86 2.83 4.84 18.51
N LYS A 87 2.10 4.35 19.50
CA LYS A 87 0.64 4.26 19.45
C LYS A 87 0.05 4.60 20.82
N GLU A 88 -1.08 5.31 20.80
CA GLU A 88 -2.00 5.59 21.91
C GLU A 88 -1.49 6.25 23.21
N ALA A 89 -1.81 7.54 23.39
CA ALA A 89 -2.63 8.03 24.51
C ALA A 89 -2.84 9.57 24.44
N ALA A 90 -3.95 10.04 23.86
CA ALA A 90 -4.34 11.46 23.91
C ALA A 90 -5.83 11.70 23.64
N LYS A 91 -6.72 11.41 24.59
CA LYS A 91 -8.11 11.92 24.54
C LYS A 91 -8.70 12.18 25.93
N LYS A 92 -9.20 13.41 26.08
CA LYS A 92 -10.19 13.88 27.09
C LYS A 92 -9.71 14.08 28.55
N ALA A 93 -9.19 15.28 28.80
CA ALA A 93 -9.51 16.04 30.01
C ALA A 93 -9.49 17.56 29.72
N ALA A 94 -10.52 18.26 30.17
CA ALA A 94 -10.58 19.72 30.33
C ALA A 94 -11.32 19.96 31.67
N PRO A 95 -11.10 21.07 32.39
CA PRO A 95 -12.06 22.17 32.24
C PRO A 95 -11.58 23.60 32.62
N LYS A 96 -12.49 24.56 32.36
CA LYS A 96 -12.62 25.94 32.91
C LYS A 96 -11.79 27.07 32.28
N LYS A 97 -12.25 28.34 32.31
CA LYS A 97 -13.62 28.92 32.22
C LYS A 97 -13.52 30.46 32.14
N ALA A 98 -13.70 31.06 30.95
CA ALA A 98 -13.99 32.48 30.81
C ALA A 98 -14.82 32.74 29.53
N ALA A 99 -15.76 33.67 29.62
CA ALA A 99 -16.71 34.13 28.60
C ALA A 99 -16.90 35.67 28.85
N PRO A 100 -17.79 36.48 28.20
CA PRO A 100 -19.02 36.07 27.48
C PRO A 100 -19.56 37.00 26.34
N LYS A 101 -20.72 36.59 25.76
CA LYS A 101 -21.73 37.39 24.98
C LYS A 101 -21.29 37.88 23.58
N LYS A 102 -22.15 38.08 22.57
CA LYS A 102 -23.63 37.89 22.31
C LYS A 102 -23.77 37.50 20.81
N ASP A 103 -24.87 37.15 20.14
CA ASP A 103 -26.34 37.02 20.40
C ASP A 103 -26.86 35.70 19.75
N ALA A 104 -28.10 35.19 19.83
CA ALA A 104 -29.49 35.61 19.48
C ALA A 104 -29.76 35.84 17.97
N ALA A 105 -30.81 35.29 17.33
CA ALA A 105 -32.00 34.49 17.75
C ALA A 105 -32.38 33.46 16.62
N GLU A 106 -32.90 32.24 16.91
CA GLU A 106 -34.34 31.80 16.88
C GLU A 106 -35.05 31.89 15.48
N LYS A 107 -35.97 31.02 14.99
CA LYS A 107 -36.93 30.07 15.63
C LYS A 107 -37.57 29.07 14.60
N ALA A 108 -37.92 27.83 15.03
CA ALA A 108 -38.96 26.88 14.50
C ALA A 108 -39.01 26.51 12.98
N GLU A 109 -39.80 25.55 12.45
CA GLU A 109 -40.81 24.59 12.98
C GLU A 109 -40.82 23.23 12.18
N LYS A 110 -41.73 22.30 12.50
CA LYS A 110 -41.88 20.96 11.89
C LYS A 110 -42.96 20.94 10.78
N LYS A 111 -42.72 20.25 9.64
CA LYS A 111 -43.76 19.43 8.98
C LYS A 111 -43.23 18.47 7.89
N ALA A 112 -43.86 17.31 7.80
CA ALA A 112 -43.95 16.41 6.64
C ALA A 112 -45.41 16.53 6.08
N PRO A 113 -45.83 15.95 4.93
CA PRO A 113 -45.34 14.72 4.29
C PRO A 113 -45.27 14.73 2.74
N ALA A 114 -45.17 13.54 2.15
CA ALA A 114 -44.84 13.24 0.75
C ALA A 114 -45.95 13.47 -0.30
N LYS A 115 -45.53 13.58 -1.58
CA LYS A 115 -46.23 12.99 -2.75
C LYS A 115 -45.33 12.82 -3.99
N LYS A 116 -45.37 11.62 -4.58
CA LYS A 116 -45.19 11.31 -6.03
C LYS A 116 -46.63 11.15 -6.62
N PRO A 117 -46.92 11.20 -7.95
CA PRO A 117 -46.26 10.39 -8.99
C PRO A 117 -46.26 10.94 -10.46
N ALA A 118 -45.80 10.11 -11.41
CA ALA A 118 -46.02 10.15 -12.88
C ALA A 118 -45.49 11.39 -13.66
N ALA A 119 -45.36 11.41 -15.00
CA ALA A 119 -45.58 10.41 -16.08
C ALA A 119 -44.33 10.38 -17.00
N LYS A 120 -43.88 9.30 -17.68
CA LYS A 120 -44.48 8.31 -18.63
C LYS A 120 -44.53 8.83 -20.09
N THR A 121 -44.43 7.90 -21.07
CA THR A 121 -44.61 8.07 -22.54
C THR A 121 -43.43 8.73 -23.30
N THR A 122 -42.88 8.25 -24.45
CA THR A 122 -42.88 6.95 -25.18
C THR A 122 -41.75 6.91 -26.25
N ALA A 123 -41.18 5.71 -26.54
CA ALA A 123 -41.08 4.99 -27.86
C ALA A 123 -40.71 5.74 -29.20
N LYS A 124 -40.22 5.14 -30.31
CA LYS A 124 -39.67 3.80 -30.69
C LYS A 124 -39.39 3.75 -32.21
N LYS A 125 -38.19 3.32 -32.63
CA LYS A 125 -37.86 2.51 -33.84
C LYS A 125 -36.37 2.12 -33.73
N LYS A 126 -35.87 0.92 -34.07
CA LYS A 126 -36.37 -0.23 -34.83
C LYS A 126 -36.45 -0.05 -36.35
N ASP A 127 -35.31 -0.28 -36.98
CA ASP A 127 -35.10 -0.99 -38.25
C ASP A 127 -33.74 -1.73 -38.05
N ALA A 128 -33.39 -2.85 -38.67
CA ALA A 128 -34.09 -3.96 -39.32
C ALA A 128 -32.98 -4.97 -39.64
#